data_AF-A0AAN7EI17-F1
#
_entry.id   AF-A0AAN7EI17-F1
#
_cell.length_a   1.000
_cell.length_b   1.000
_cell.length_c   1.000
_cell.angle_alpha   90.00
_cell.angle_beta   90.00
_cell.angle_gamma   90.00
#
_symmetry.space_group_name_H-M   'P 1'
#
loop_
_entity.id
_entity.type
_entity.pdbx_description
1 polymer ?
#
loop_
_entity_poly.entity_id
_entity_poly.type
_entity_poly.pdbx_seq_one_letter_code
_entity_poly.pdbx_strand_id
1 'polypeptide(L)'
;MINLFSLLFISLLHNALATASYSNQTYGAYIKKACSSTTYPQECYKSLLPYAFKIKANPQKLRKVSLSVTLNAVHNASSMVSKLLKQNGLTHIEAATIKDCIVNIKDSIDELKQSLHEMNLLSGLDKEFHIANIKTWLSAALTDENTCTDGFEGEVIDKIVKQKITNIVLKIARLTSNSLSLINSLN
;
A
#
# COMPACT_ATOMS: atom_id res chain seq x y z
N MET A 1 10.49 17.93 -47.22
CA MET A 1 10.53 19.29 -46.63
C MET A 1 9.84 19.23 -45.28
N ILE A 2 10.58 19.40 -44.18
CA ILE A 2 9.97 19.45 -42.84
C ILE A 2 9.31 20.83 -42.70
N ASN A 3 7.99 20.88 -42.49
CA ASN A 3 7.25 22.12 -42.35
C ASN A 3 7.58 22.78 -41.00
N LEU A 4 7.62 24.11 -40.94
CA LEU A 4 7.78 24.90 -39.72
C LEU A 4 6.80 24.46 -38.61
N PHE A 5 5.56 24.08 -38.99
CA PHE A 5 4.58 23.55 -38.05
C PHE A 5 5.03 22.22 -37.41
N SER A 6 5.67 21.33 -38.19
CA SER A 6 6.23 20.09 -37.68
C SER A 6 7.41 20.35 -36.74
N LEU A 7 8.25 21.34 -37.01
CA LEU A 7 9.36 21.73 -36.12
C LEU A 7 8.86 22.32 -34.79
N LEU A 8 7.82 23.16 -34.83
CA LEU A 8 7.18 23.70 -33.62
C LEU A 8 6.53 22.59 -32.79
N PHE A 9 5.87 21.63 -33.43
CA PHE A 9 5.28 20.50 -32.73
C PHE A 9 6.35 19.61 -32.06
N ILE A 10 7.45 19.34 -32.77
CA ILE A 10 8.58 18.58 -32.23
C ILE A 10 9.23 19.32 -31.05
N SER A 11 9.42 20.63 -31.12
CA SER A 11 10.02 21.40 -30.01
C SER A 11 9.13 21.45 -28.77
N LEU A 12 7.81 21.58 -28.95
CA LEU A 12 6.82 21.52 -27.86
C LEU A 12 6.84 20.15 -27.18
N LEU A 13 6.93 19.06 -27.95
CA LEU A 13 7.03 17.70 -27.40
C LEU A 13 8.31 17.50 -26.58
N HIS A 14 9.47 17.96 -27.08
CA HIS A 14 10.73 17.85 -26.34
C HIS A 14 10.70 18.63 -25.02
N ASN A 15 10.13 19.85 -25.04
CA ASN A 15 9.96 20.65 -23.82
C ASN A 15 9.00 19.99 -22.82
N ALA A 16 7.89 19.41 -23.29
CA ALA A 16 6.96 18.67 -22.44
C ALA A 16 7.62 17.43 -21.80
N LEU A 17 8.43 16.68 -22.56
CA LEU A 17 9.17 15.52 -22.05
C LEU A 17 10.25 15.92 -21.04
N ALA A 18 11.00 17.00 -21.30
CA ALA A 18 12.02 17.50 -20.39
C ALA A 18 11.41 17.97 -19.05
N THR A 19 10.32 18.74 -19.11
CA THR A 19 9.60 19.20 -17.91
C THR A 19 8.98 18.04 -17.11
N ALA A 20 8.43 17.03 -17.80
CA ALA A 20 7.94 15.81 -17.16
C ALA A 20 9.08 15.04 -16.47
N SER A 21 10.22 14.87 -17.14
CA SER A 21 11.40 14.19 -16.56
C SER A 21 11.92 14.89 -15.30
N TYR A 22 12.08 16.22 -15.36
CA TYR A 22 12.51 17.02 -14.20
C TYR A 22 11.51 16.95 -13.03
N SER A 23 10.21 17.04 -13.33
CA SER A 23 9.14 16.91 -12.33
C SER A 23 9.16 15.53 -11.69
N ASN A 24 9.35 14.47 -12.48
CA ASN A 24 9.43 13.10 -11.99
C ASN A 24 10.64 12.89 -11.07
N GLN A 25 11.81 13.44 -11.43
CA GLN A 25 12.99 13.41 -10.57
C GLN A 25 12.74 14.13 -9.24
N THR A 26 12.14 15.32 -9.29
CA THR A 26 11.80 16.11 -8.10
C THR A 26 10.81 15.38 -7.18
N TYR A 27 9.71 14.86 -7.74
CA TYR A 27 8.71 14.12 -6.99
C TYR A 27 9.25 12.79 -6.46
N GLY A 28 10.10 12.11 -7.23
CA GLY A 28 10.81 10.91 -6.79
C GLY A 28 11.73 11.19 -5.60
N ALA A 29 12.49 12.28 -5.63
CA ALA A 29 13.35 12.69 -4.52
C ALA A 29 12.52 13.01 -3.26
N TYR A 30 11.38 13.70 -3.42
CA TYR A 30 10.45 13.94 -2.32
C TYR A 30 9.93 12.63 -1.70
N ILE A 31 9.47 11.67 -2.52
CA ILE A 31 8.97 10.37 -2.03
C ILE A 31 10.10 9.63 -1.30
N LYS A 32 11.30 9.61 -1.87
CA LYS A 32 12.47 8.98 -1.24
C LYS A 32 12.76 9.56 0.14
N LYS A 33 12.70 10.89 0.28
CA LYS A 33 12.86 11.57 1.57
C LYS A 33 11.76 11.19 2.54
N ALA A 34 10.49 11.24 2.13
CA ALA A 34 9.37 10.91 3.01
C ALA A 34 9.38 9.44 3.47
N CYS A 35 9.81 8.52 2.60
CA CYS A 35 9.94 7.10 2.94
C CYS A 35 11.16 6.78 3.83
N SER A 36 12.12 7.70 3.99
CA SER A 36 13.38 7.40 4.69
C SER A 36 13.19 7.12 6.20
N SER A 37 12.12 7.63 6.80
CA SER A 37 11.78 7.43 8.21
C SER A 37 10.74 6.34 8.45
N THR A 38 10.33 5.60 7.42
CA THR A 38 9.36 4.50 7.58
C THR A 38 10.07 3.20 7.95
N THR A 39 9.34 2.24 8.51
CA THR A 39 9.90 0.93 8.92
C THR A 39 10.52 0.16 7.75
N TYR A 40 9.95 0.27 6.55
CA TYR A 40 10.43 -0.40 5.33
C TYR A 40 10.65 0.62 4.19
N PRO A 41 11.74 1.42 4.21
CA PRO A 41 11.92 2.55 3.30
C PRO A 41 11.95 2.17 1.82
N GLN A 42 12.57 1.05 1.47
CA GLN A 42 12.71 0.59 0.08
C GLN A 42 11.35 0.18 -0.49
N GLU A 43 10.56 -0.57 0.28
CA GLU A 43 9.20 -0.94 -0.08
C GLU A 43 8.29 0.28 -0.21
N CYS A 44 8.39 1.25 0.71
CA CYS A 44 7.65 2.51 0.64
C CYS A 44 7.98 3.27 -0.66
N TYR A 45 9.27 3.43 -0.95
CA TYR A 45 9.69 4.17 -2.14
C TYR A 45 9.23 3.49 -3.43
N LYS A 46 9.46 2.18 -3.55
CA LYS A 46 9.09 1.40 -4.74
C LYS A 46 7.58 1.38 -4.97
N SER A 47 6.77 1.32 -3.91
CA SER A 47 5.31 1.29 -4.05
C SER A 47 4.71 2.64 -4.45
N LEU A 48 5.35 3.75 -4.07
CA LEU A 48 4.84 5.11 -4.28
C LEU A 48 5.42 5.80 -5.51
N LEU A 49 6.63 5.44 -5.95
CA LEU A 49 7.30 6.04 -7.11
C LEU A 49 6.42 6.04 -8.39
N PRO A 50 5.67 4.97 -8.74
CA PRO A 50 4.78 4.99 -9.91
C PRO A 50 3.70 6.08 -9.84
N TYR A 51 3.41 6.61 -8.65
CA TYR A 51 2.41 7.64 -8.39
C TYR A 51 3.01 9.03 -8.19
N ALA A 52 4.29 9.24 -8.53
CA ALA A 52 5.00 10.51 -8.32
C ALA A 52 4.25 11.74 -8.87
N PHE A 53 3.72 11.65 -10.09
CA PHE A 53 2.90 12.72 -10.70
C PHE A 53 1.53 12.93 -10.05
N LYS A 54 0.99 11.93 -9.36
CA LYS A 54 -0.24 12.07 -8.57
C LYS A 54 0.05 12.72 -7.21
N ILE A 55 1.19 12.37 -6.61
CA ILE A 55 1.64 12.89 -5.31
C ILE A 55 2.07 14.36 -5.42
N LYS A 56 2.80 14.75 -6.47
CA LYS A 56 3.27 16.12 -6.73
C LYS A 56 3.96 16.79 -5.52
N ALA A 57 4.82 16.05 -4.83
CA ALA A 57 5.47 16.49 -3.59
C ALA A 57 4.51 17.05 -2.51
N ASN A 58 3.25 16.61 -2.50
CA ASN A 58 2.25 17.07 -1.54
C ASN A 58 2.08 16.03 -0.40
N PRO A 59 2.29 16.40 0.87
CA PRO A 59 2.19 15.48 2.00
C PRO A 59 0.84 14.78 2.16
N GLN A 60 -0.27 15.50 1.95
CA GLN A 60 -1.61 14.92 2.06
C GLN A 60 -1.88 13.93 0.93
N LYS A 61 -1.48 14.28 -0.30
CA LYS A 61 -1.59 13.35 -1.45
C LYS A 61 -0.71 12.12 -1.26
N LEU A 62 0.51 12.27 -0.74
CA LEU A 62 1.40 11.16 -0.42
C LEU A 62 0.71 10.13 0.49
N ARG A 63 0.16 10.59 1.62
CA ARG A 63 -0.55 9.72 2.58
C ARG A 63 -1.78 9.06 1.98
N LYS A 64 -2.63 9.84 1.29
CA LYS A 64 -3.83 9.30 0.63
C LYS A 64 -3.48 8.25 -0.43
N VAL A 65 -2.42 8.49 -1.22
CA VAL A 65 -1.93 7.52 -2.20
C VAL A 65 -1.36 6.29 -1.51
N SER A 66 -0.61 6.44 -0.40
CA SER A 66 -0.10 5.30 0.38
C SER A 66 -1.21 4.40 0.90
N LEU A 67 -2.26 5.00 1.48
CA LEU A 67 -3.45 4.27 1.91
C LEU A 67 -4.13 3.54 0.74
N SER A 68 -4.33 4.20 -0.40
CA SER A 68 -4.95 3.58 -1.58
C SER A 68 -4.11 2.44 -2.17
N VAL A 69 -2.79 2.60 -2.23
CA VAL A 69 -1.86 1.57 -2.72
C VAL A 69 -1.86 0.37 -1.78
N THR A 70 -1.87 0.61 -0.48
CA THR A 70 -1.96 -0.44 0.55
C THR A 70 -3.28 -1.18 0.44
N LEU A 71 -4.42 -0.49 0.41
CA LEU A 71 -5.74 -1.12 0.25
C LEU A 71 -5.81 -2.01 -1.01
N ASN A 72 -5.29 -1.53 -2.14
CA ASN A 72 -5.25 -2.34 -3.36
C ASN A 72 -4.35 -3.58 -3.21
N ALA A 73 -3.22 -3.47 -2.51
CA ALA A 73 -2.36 -4.60 -2.23
C ALA A 73 -3.03 -5.64 -1.32
N VAL A 74 -3.75 -5.21 -0.28
CA VAL A 74 -4.51 -6.11 0.62
C VAL A 74 -5.65 -6.81 -0.12
N HIS A 75 -6.38 -6.11 -1.00
CA HIS A 75 -7.37 -6.75 -1.88
C HIS A 75 -6.75 -7.84 -2.76
N ASN A 76 -5.59 -7.55 -3.37
CA ASN A 76 -4.90 -8.53 -4.20
C ASN A 76 -4.41 -9.73 -3.37
N ALA A 77 -3.89 -9.48 -2.17
CA ALA A 77 -3.49 -10.53 -1.24
C ALA A 77 -4.67 -11.44 -0.86
N SER A 78 -5.83 -10.87 -0.51
CA SER A 78 -7.05 -11.63 -0.23
C SER A 78 -7.43 -12.54 -1.40
N SER A 79 -7.37 -12.03 -2.64
CA SER A 79 -7.61 -12.82 -3.84
C SER A 79 -6.58 -13.94 -4.04
N MET A 80 -5.29 -13.66 -3.82
CA MET A 80 -4.22 -14.64 -3.95
C MET A 80 -4.35 -15.76 -2.92
N VAL A 81 -4.62 -15.45 -1.65
CA VAL A 81 -4.82 -16.45 -0.59
C VAL A 81 -6.10 -17.25 -0.85
N SER A 82 -7.18 -16.60 -1.30
CA SER A 82 -8.41 -17.28 -1.71
C SER A 82 -8.20 -18.25 -2.88
N LYS A 83 -7.25 -17.99 -3.78
CA LYS A 83 -6.89 -18.93 -4.86
C LYS A 83 -6.11 -20.13 -4.32
N LEU A 84 -5.26 -19.94 -3.31
CA LEU A 84 -4.56 -21.05 -2.64
C LEU A 84 -5.54 -22.00 -1.94
N LEU A 85 -6.59 -21.46 -1.31
CA LEU A 85 -7.66 -22.27 -0.69
C LEU A 85 -8.38 -23.21 -1.68
N LYS A 86 -8.38 -22.87 -2.98
CA LYS A 86 -9.04 -23.67 -4.03
C LYS A 86 -8.12 -24.74 -4.63
N GLN A 87 -6.88 -24.86 -4.16
CA GLN A 87 -5.96 -25.88 -4.65
C GLN A 87 -6.34 -27.26 -4.10
N ASN A 88 -6.16 -28.28 -4.93
CA ASN A 88 -6.36 -29.66 -4.50
C ASN A 88 -5.24 -30.08 -3.54
N GLY A 89 -5.55 -31.03 -2.65
CA GLY A 89 -4.56 -31.63 -1.76
C GLY A 89 -4.37 -30.92 -0.41
N LEU A 90 -5.19 -29.90 -0.11
CA LEU A 90 -5.25 -29.33 1.24
C LEU A 90 -5.93 -30.30 2.20
N THR A 91 -5.33 -30.47 3.38
CA THR A 91 -5.97 -31.10 4.53
C THR A 91 -7.10 -30.21 5.08
N HIS A 92 -7.93 -30.78 5.94
CA HIS A 92 -9.00 -30.02 6.61
C HIS A 92 -8.45 -28.87 7.46
N ILE A 93 -7.34 -29.12 8.18
CA ILE A 93 -6.67 -28.12 9.02
C ILE A 93 -6.14 -26.98 8.16
N GLU A 94 -5.42 -27.27 7.08
CA GLU A 94 -4.91 -26.24 6.16
C GLU A 94 -6.03 -25.39 5.57
N ALA A 95 -7.12 -26.03 5.12
CA ALA A 95 -8.26 -25.30 4.58
C ALA A 95 -8.94 -24.40 5.63
N ALA A 96 -8.99 -24.82 6.89
CA ALA A 96 -9.51 -24.01 7.99
C ALA A 96 -8.59 -22.82 8.29
N THR A 97 -7.29 -23.05 8.53
CA THR A 97 -6.32 -21.98 8.80
C THR A 97 -6.26 -20.94 7.67
N ILE A 98 -6.33 -21.38 6.40
CA ILE A 98 -6.36 -20.47 5.26
C ILE A 98 -7.64 -19.63 5.25
N LYS A 99 -8.80 -20.21 5.60
CA LYS A 99 -10.06 -19.45 5.71
C LYS A 99 -9.97 -18.38 6.80
N ASP A 100 -9.43 -18.73 7.97
CA ASP A 100 -9.26 -17.78 9.08
C ASP A 100 -8.32 -16.64 8.68
N CYS A 101 -7.20 -16.95 8.01
CA CYS A 101 -6.35 -15.92 7.44
C CYS A 101 -7.09 -15.01 6.43
N ILE A 102 -7.96 -15.57 5.58
CA ILE A 102 -8.76 -14.76 4.63
C ILE A 102 -9.73 -13.83 5.36
N VAL A 103 -10.29 -14.25 6.50
CA VAL A 103 -11.14 -13.40 7.36
C VAL A 103 -10.33 -12.21 7.87
N ASN A 104 -9.17 -12.47 8.49
CA ASN A 104 -8.31 -11.38 8.99
C ASN A 104 -7.90 -10.40 7.87
N ILE A 105 -7.51 -10.89 6.69
CA ILE A 105 -7.18 -10.00 5.56
C ILE A 105 -8.39 -9.15 5.11
N LYS A 106 -9.63 -9.67 5.23
CA LYS A 106 -10.84 -8.90 4.92
C LYS A 106 -11.15 -7.85 5.97
N ASP A 107 -10.89 -8.13 7.24
CA ASP A 107 -11.03 -7.15 8.31
C ASP A 107 -10.02 -5.99 8.08
N SER A 108 -8.77 -6.32 7.73
CA SER A 108 -7.77 -5.31 7.33
C SER A 108 -8.21 -4.45 6.13
N ILE A 109 -8.92 -5.03 5.16
CA ILE A 109 -9.50 -4.28 4.03
C ILE A 109 -10.49 -3.23 4.54
N ASP A 110 -11.39 -3.61 5.45
CA ASP A 110 -12.43 -2.73 5.94
C ASP A 110 -11.84 -1.59 6.79
N GLU A 111 -10.84 -1.87 7.60
CA GLU A 111 -10.11 -0.86 8.38
C GLU A 111 -9.30 0.09 7.51
N LEU A 112 -8.69 -0.39 6.43
CA LEU A 112 -8.04 0.46 5.43
C LEU A 112 -9.05 1.35 4.70
N LYS A 113 -10.29 0.89 4.47
CA LYS A 113 -11.36 1.75 3.95
C LYS A 113 -11.76 2.81 4.97
N GLN A 114 -11.87 2.48 6.27
CA GLN A 114 -12.11 3.47 7.32
C GLN A 114 -11.00 4.51 7.36
N SER A 115 -9.73 4.08 7.29
CA SER A 115 -8.57 4.97 7.20
C SER A 115 -8.66 5.94 6.01
N LEU A 116 -9.10 5.46 4.84
CA LEU A 116 -9.31 6.32 3.67
C LEU A 116 -10.49 7.26 3.83
N HIS A 117 -11.56 6.82 4.49
CA HIS A 117 -12.72 7.66 4.79
C HIS A 117 -12.29 8.85 5.67
N GLU A 118 -11.65 8.57 6.80
CA GLU A 118 -11.09 9.58 7.71
C GLU A 118 -10.10 10.51 7.01
N MET A 119 -9.24 9.98 6.13
CA MET A 119 -8.30 10.77 5.33
C MET A 119 -9.01 11.82 4.42
N ASN A 120 -10.23 11.53 3.97
CA ASN A 120 -11.03 12.46 3.16
C ASN A 120 -11.70 13.55 4.01
N LEU A 121 -11.84 13.32 5.32
CA LEU A 121 -12.43 14.26 6.27
C LEU A 121 -11.37 15.18 6.91
N LEU A 122 -10.08 14.99 6.61
CA LEU A 122 -8.98 15.82 7.12
C LEU A 122 -9.08 17.29 6.70
N SER A 123 -9.93 18.04 7.41
CA SER A 123 -10.16 19.46 7.28
C SER A 123 -10.68 20.02 8.60
N GLY A 124 -10.50 21.33 8.82
CA GLY A 124 -11.09 22.01 9.98
C GLY A 124 -10.48 21.64 11.33
N LEU A 125 -11.27 21.88 12.39
CA LEU A 125 -10.86 21.77 13.80
C LEU A 125 -10.71 20.31 14.26
N ASP A 126 -11.39 19.36 13.61
CA ASP A 126 -11.39 17.93 13.99
C ASP A 126 -10.25 17.11 13.37
N LYS A 127 -9.27 17.79 12.76
CA LYS A 127 -8.16 17.13 12.05
C LYS A 127 -7.42 16.13 12.93
N GLU A 128 -7.15 16.46 14.19
CA GLU A 128 -6.42 15.57 15.11
C GLU A 128 -7.22 14.30 15.44
N PHE A 129 -8.54 14.43 15.60
CA PHE A 129 -9.44 13.30 15.81
C PHE A 129 -9.44 12.34 14.61
N HIS A 130 -9.58 12.87 13.39
CA HIS A 130 -9.49 12.06 12.17
C HIS A 130 -8.12 11.38 12.03
N ILE A 131 -7.01 12.07 12.38
CA ILE A 131 -5.67 11.47 12.37
C ILE A 131 -5.56 10.32 13.37
N ALA A 132 -6.10 10.48 14.57
CA ALA A 132 -6.13 9.42 15.58
C ALA A 132 -6.90 8.19 15.08
N ASN A 133 -8.06 8.39 14.47
CA ASN A 133 -8.84 7.29 13.89
C ASN A 133 -8.07 6.57 12.78
N ILE A 134 -7.40 7.30 11.87
CA ILE A 134 -6.57 6.66 10.83
C ILE A 134 -5.47 5.79 11.45
N LYS A 135 -4.81 6.28 12.51
CA LYS A 135 -3.76 5.51 13.20
C LYS A 135 -4.32 4.25 13.85
N THR A 136 -5.48 4.34 14.50
CA THR A 136 -6.17 3.19 15.10
C THR A 136 -6.49 2.14 14.05
N TRP A 137 -7.14 2.53 12.96
CA TRP A 137 -7.53 1.60 11.89
C TRP A 137 -6.33 0.97 11.19
N LEU A 138 -5.24 1.71 10.95
CA LEU A 138 -4.02 1.14 10.40
C LEU A 138 -3.30 0.17 11.36
N SER A 139 -3.37 0.42 12.67
CA SER A 139 -2.78 -0.47 13.68
C SER A 139 -3.59 -1.76 13.81
N ALA A 140 -4.91 -1.66 13.70
CA ALA A 140 -5.80 -2.81 13.66
C ALA A 140 -5.54 -3.67 12.40
N ALA A 141 -5.43 -3.03 11.23
CA ALA A 141 -5.15 -3.74 9.98
C ALA A 141 -3.83 -4.52 10.04
N LEU A 142 -2.80 -3.92 10.63
CA LEU A 142 -1.52 -4.57 10.82
C LEU A 142 -1.61 -5.74 11.82
N THR A 143 -2.48 -5.64 12.83
CA THR A 143 -2.73 -6.71 13.81
C THR A 143 -3.41 -7.90 13.15
N ASP A 144 -4.42 -7.66 12.32
CA ASP A 144 -5.10 -8.71 11.56
C ASP A 144 -4.17 -9.40 10.56
N GLU A 145 -3.36 -8.63 9.84
CA GLU A 145 -2.34 -9.16 8.94
C GLU A 145 -1.37 -10.09 9.70
N ASN A 146 -0.89 -9.69 10.87
CA ASN A 146 -0.02 -10.55 11.70
C ASN A 146 -0.78 -11.78 12.24
N THR A 147 -2.02 -11.61 12.69
CA THR A 147 -2.87 -12.69 13.22
C THR A 147 -3.13 -13.76 12.16
N CYS A 148 -3.27 -13.37 10.88
CA CYS A 148 -3.30 -14.35 9.79
C CYS A 148 -2.07 -15.26 9.84
N THR A 149 -0.85 -14.72 9.94
CA THR A 149 0.37 -15.56 9.92
C THR A 149 0.60 -16.31 11.22
N ASP A 150 0.20 -15.74 12.36
CA ASP A 150 0.32 -16.37 13.68
C ASP A 150 -0.57 -17.62 13.77
N GLY A 151 -1.73 -17.62 13.09
CA GLY A 151 -2.60 -18.80 12.98
C GLY A 151 -1.96 -20.03 12.31
N PHE A 152 -0.80 -19.88 11.66
CA PHE A 152 -0.02 -21.00 11.10
C PHE A 152 1.02 -21.56 12.08
N GLU A 153 1.23 -20.94 13.24
CA GLU A 153 2.17 -21.42 14.26
C GLU A 153 1.58 -22.61 15.02
N GLY A 154 2.40 -23.65 15.24
CA GLY A 154 1.94 -24.89 15.89
C GLY A 154 1.13 -25.85 15.01
N GLU A 155 0.57 -25.37 13.89
CA GLU A 155 -0.21 -26.19 12.97
C GLU A 155 0.66 -27.01 11.99
N VAL A 156 0.21 -28.23 11.67
CA VAL A 156 0.86 -29.11 10.69
C VAL A 156 0.38 -28.73 9.28
N ILE A 157 1.03 -27.73 8.70
CA ILE A 157 0.72 -27.17 7.37
C ILE A 157 1.88 -27.43 6.42
N ASP A 158 1.57 -27.76 5.16
CA ASP A 158 2.57 -27.89 4.10
C ASP A 158 3.45 -26.64 4.04
N LYS A 159 4.76 -26.87 4.02
CA LYS A 159 5.77 -25.81 4.09
C LYS A 159 5.65 -24.83 2.93
N ILE A 160 5.30 -25.31 1.74
CA ILE A 160 5.18 -24.48 0.54
C ILE A 160 3.93 -23.62 0.64
N VAL A 161 2.80 -24.17 1.10
CA VAL A 161 1.57 -23.43 1.33
C VAL A 161 1.79 -22.33 2.37
N LYS A 162 2.33 -22.69 3.55
CA LYS A 162 2.66 -21.73 4.63
C LYS A 162 3.56 -20.62 4.11
N GLN A 163 4.68 -20.96 3.46
CA GLN A 163 5.63 -19.96 2.96
C GLN A 163 5.00 -19.00 1.93
N LYS A 164 4.15 -19.50 1.03
CA LYS A 164 3.46 -18.64 0.06
C LYS A 164 2.55 -17.62 0.75
N ILE A 165 1.74 -18.05 1.71
CA ILE A 165 0.81 -17.17 2.42
C ILE A 165 1.58 -16.17 3.28
N THR A 166 2.57 -16.63 4.07
CA THR A 166 3.41 -15.74 4.87
C THR A 166 4.09 -14.66 4.03
N ASN A 167 4.60 -15.00 2.84
CA ASN A 167 5.22 -14.00 1.96
C ASN A 167 4.21 -12.97 1.42
N ILE A 168 2.99 -13.40 1.08
CA ILE A 168 1.91 -12.50 0.64
C ILE A 168 1.54 -11.54 1.77
N VAL A 169 1.35 -12.08 2.97
CA VAL A 169 0.87 -11.33 4.14
C VAL A 169 1.94 -10.38 4.67
N LEU A 170 3.19 -10.83 4.75
CA LEU A 170 4.33 -9.98 5.11
C LEU A 170 4.47 -8.79 4.15
N LYS A 171 4.17 -8.99 2.85
CA LYS A 171 4.24 -7.91 1.87
C LYS A 171 3.22 -6.81 2.16
N ILE A 172 1.99 -7.16 2.54
CA ILE A 172 0.94 -6.19 2.87
C ILE A 172 1.18 -5.55 4.24
N ALA A 173 1.60 -6.32 5.24
CA ALA A 173 2.02 -5.81 6.56
C ALA A 173 3.10 -4.72 6.47
N ARG A 174 4.09 -4.90 5.58
CA ARG A 174 5.11 -3.87 5.31
C ARG A 174 4.52 -2.59 4.71
N LEU A 175 3.53 -2.69 3.82
CA LEU A 175 2.87 -1.54 3.21
C LEU A 175 1.96 -0.82 4.22
N THR A 176 1.22 -1.56 5.04
CA THR A 176 0.39 -1.04 6.13
C THR A 176 1.25 -0.33 7.16
N SER A 177 2.35 -0.94 7.62
CA SER A 177 3.33 -0.33 8.54
C SER A 177 3.96 0.96 7.97
N ASN A 178 4.30 0.98 6.69
CA ASN A 178 4.80 2.19 6.04
C ASN A 178 3.73 3.29 5.95
N SER A 179 2.48 2.94 5.62
CA SER A 179 1.37 3.89 5.62
C SER A 179 1.15 4.50 7.00
N LEU A 180 1.20 3.68 8.06
CA LEU A 180 1.14 4.16 9.45
C LEU A 180 2.29 5.10 9.78
N SER A 181 3.52 4.78 9.35
CA SER A 181 4.69 5.64 9.53
C SER A 181 4.51 7.02 8.87
N LEU A 182 3.98 7.05 7.63
CA LEU A 182 3.70 8.29 6.91
C LEU A 182 2.55 9.11 7.52
N ILE A 183 1.58 8.45 8.16
CA ILE A 183 0.52 9.10 8.94
C ILE A 183 1.08 9.65 10.25
N ASN A 184 1.99 8.95 10.91
CA ASN A 184 2.61 9.41 12.16
C ASN A 184 3.47 10.67 11.96
N SER A 185 4.02 10.89 10.77
CA SER A 185 4.74 12.11 10.42
C SER A 185 3.82 13.32 10.10
N LEU A 186 2.55 13.29 10.54
CA LEU A 186 1.62 14.42 10.48
C LEU A 186 1.78 15.42 11.63
N ASN A 187 2.60 15.06 12.62
CA ASN A 187 2.95 15.89 13.76
C ASN A 187 4.12 16.83 13.41
#